data_AF-A0A448ZRQ4-F1
#
_entry.id   AF-A0A448ZRQ4-F1
#
_cell.length_a   1.000
_cell.length_b   1.000
_cell.length_c   1.000
_cell.angle_alpha   90.00
_cell.angle_beta   90.00
_cell.angle_gamma   90.00
#
_symmetry.space_group_name_H-M   'P 1'
#
loop_
_entity.id
_entity.type
_entity.pdbx_description
1 polymer ?
#
loop_
_entity_poly.entity_id
_entity_poly.type
_entity_poly.pdbx_seq_one_letter_code
_entity_poly.pdbx_strand_id
1 'polypeptide(L)'
;MGRVLPEDRSGTTYQRNRNRSCLRGSSSSSSSSSSRRHPHSVSRWSVPQHWIVTASILLLAMAVDIAAMVTPPPGDASLRASGAGSRSSNSGSPIGPALVPSQAAGRPRKQNPTHNAATTAATTAGAATANPAIGSTAGTGPIPSQAARGKKSKSKSKSKPKPKPKSNPKPTTPKQDQQEAGTKLPQQQKQQTQQQTPRKSRSKAGRRKRPSRGNLPDVLWRHIPLEHVRRHPRFVPLPEPERILRLGCMEDVRNFRQESWQWDVLHEGRMTTSQAVAALGFLEPEAGEFLGVPRGLRRGGQGAYHRLRKPVAMTTLEEMNRKLCDGAASDNDGEGFVVDESDSDNSGDEPVYWTQPANFPFAAKYMVQFTEHDLKIRKQLARKFAATRWSIRMVWGNVQEATSLLTALNYFWKCDKGVVMKEIGMCGAGLEFNRTASASGLLLGATPDAVLCHSDGRVEAVEVKNHCPFVPNSPRNKNGSAFRLSQQSLTYSNNDNNDKGSKTGSSVMCQYIPQLMMEMLCIGSDCTSAVMVRQTATNGSLILRVHRDETWIEEMTYWLGRFHKEFVQRGIPPPDNFFLAGGDPSDRERYRAFLSLTKEIERSKIELLEHVPNRSVQRAIARHPVSNDLFLD
;
A
#
# COMPACT_ATOMS: atom_id res chain seq x y z
N MET A 1 -30.69 33.57 47.06
CA MET A 1 -29.97 34.84 46.78
C MET A 1 -28.98 34.54 45.65
N GLY A 2 -28.84 35.30 44.57
CA GLY A 2 -29.66 36.39 44.03
C GLY A 2 -29.65 36.33 42.49
N ARG A 3 -30.56 37.03 41.80
CA ARG A 3 -30.66 37.02 40.32
C ARG A 3 -29.85 38.17 39.69
N VAL A 4 -29.32 37.95 38.49
CA VAL A 4 -29.20 39.00 37.45
C VAL A 4 -29.54 38.39 36.08
N LEU A 5 -30.39 39.09 35.32
CA LEU A 5 -30.55 38.98 33.86
C LEU A 5 -30.23 40.37 33.27
N PRO A 6 -29.90 40.46 31.97
CA PRO A 6 -30.88 40.98 31.01
C PRO A 6 -31.01 40.06 29.77
N GLU A 7 -32.14 39.92 29.05
CA GLU A 7 -33.23 40.83 28.64
C GLU A 7 -32.96 41.53 27.28
N ASP A 8 -33.98 41.58 26.43
CA ASP A 8 -33.91 41.77 24.97
C ASP A 8 -33.73 43.22 24.47
N ARG A 9 -33.15 43.37 23.27
CA ARG A 9 -33.54 44.44 22.31
C ARG A 9 -33.61 43.98 20.85
N SER A 10 -34.83 43.66 20.44
CA SER A 10 -35.47 43.99 19.15
C SER A 10 -34.59 44.57 18.01
N GLY A 11 -34.35 43.76 16.98
CA GLY A 11 -34.84 43.97 15.61
C GLY A 11 -34.35 45.15 14.75
N THR A 12 -34.01 44.86 13.49
CA THR A 12 -34.27 45.79 12.37
C THR A 12 -34.43 45.03 11.06
N THR A 13 -35.52 45.28 10.34
CA THR A 13 -35.82 44.67 9.04
C THR A 13 -35.10 45.41 7.91
N TYR A 14 -34.42 44.71 7.00
CA TYR A 14 -33.90 45.32 5.78
C TYR A 14 -34.23 44.52 4.51
N GLN A 15 -35.45 44.71 4.01
CA GLN A 15 -35.72 44.45 2.59
C GLN A 15 -35.13 45.57 1.75
N ARG A 16 -34.33 45.24 0.75
CA ARG A 16 -34.17 46.10 -0.44
C ARG A 16 -34.31 45.28 -1.71
N ASN A 17 -35.05 45.83 -2.66
CA ASN A 17 -35.47 45.21 -3.91
C ASN A 17 -35.37 46.30 -5.01
N ARG A 18 -35.42 45.89 -6.29
CA ARG A 18 -35.40 46.69 -7.54
C ARG A 18 -34.03 47.02 -8.18
N ASN A 19 -33.73 46.25 -9.23
CA ASN A 19 -33.72 46.67 -10.65
C ASN A 19 -32.69 47.65 -11.26
N ARG A 20 -32.20 47.21 -12.45
CA ARG A 20 -31.96 47.96 -13.71
C ARG A 20 -30.77 48.93 -13.81
N SER A 21 -29.71 48.46 -14.49
CA SER A 21 -29.38 48.84 -15.89
C SER A 21 -28.32 47.83 -16.42
N CYS A 22 -28.21 47.44 -17.70
CA CYS A 22 -28.61 48.01 -19.00
C CYS A 22 -27.76 49.17 -19.52
N LEU A 23 -26.49 48.91 -19.83
CA LEU A 23 -25.74 49.66 -20.83
C LEU A 23 -25.22 48.71 -21.93
N ARG A 24 -25.42 49.10 -23.19
CA ARG A 24 -24.77 48.50 -24.37
C ARG A 24 -23.56 49.36 -24.71
N GLY A 25 -22.38 48.77 -24.80
CA GLY A 25 -21.19 49.40 -25.40
C GLY A 25 -20.94 48.80 -26.78
N SER A 26 -21.39 49.48 -27.84
CA SER A 26 -21.09 49.09 -29.23
C SER A 26 -19.98 49.99 -29.77
N SER A 27 -18.80 49.43 -30.08
CA SER A 27 -17.73 50.14 -30.77
C SER A 27 -17.08 49.25 -31.83
N SER A 28 -17.49 49.46 -33.07
CA SER A 28 -16.87 48.86 -34.25
C SER A 28 -15.75 49.77 -34.77
N SER A 29 -14.54 49.24 -34.94
CA SER A 29 -13.55 49.84 -35.82
C SER A 29 -12.75 48.75 -36.52
N SER A 30 -12.59 48.91 -37.83
CA SER A 30 -11.87 47.99 -38.71
C SER A 30 -10.55 48.61 -39.16
N SER A 31 -9.47 47.85 -39.13
CA SER A 31 -8.35 48.06 -40.05
C SER A 31 -7.62 46.74 -40.31
N SER A 32 -7.13 46.58 -41.53
CA SER A 32 -6.39 45.42 -41.99
C SER A 32 -4.92 45.78 -42.19
N SER A 33 -4.02 44.87 -41.83
CA SER A 33 -2.66 44.85 -42.38
C SER A 33 -2.07 43.44 -42.27
N SER A 34 -1.39 43.01 -43.33
CA SER A 34 -0.82 41.67 -43.45
C SER A 34 0.69 41.72 -43.18
N SER A 35 1.21 40.87 -42.29
CA SER A 35 2.65 40.63 -42.21
C SER A 35 3.03 39.26 -41.67
N ARG A 36 3.93 38.60 -42.41
CA ARG A 36 4.94 37.59 -42.00
C ARG A 36 4.58 36.60 -40.89
N ARG A 37 4.30 35.35 -41.30
CA ARG A 37 4.45 34.17 -40.44
C ARG A 37 5.94 33.90 -40.19
N HIS A 38 6.40 33.98 -38.94
CA HIS A 38 7.56 33.22 -38.48
C HIS A 38 7.10 31.84 -37.95
N PRO A 39 7.94 30.80 -37.97
CA PRO A 39 7.57 29.48 -37.49
C PRO A 39 7.43 29.50 -35.96
N HIS A 40 6.30 29.01 -35.44
CA HIS A 40 6.13 28.83 -34.00
C HIS A 40 7.06 27.73 -33.48
N SER A 41 7.88 28.08 -32.47
CA SER A 41 8.62 27.08 -31.70
C SER A 41 7.65 26.14 -30.98
N VAL A 42 7.95 24.84 -30.98
CA VAL A 42 7.09 23.81 -30.36
C VAL A 42 7.63 23.50 -28.97
N SER A 43 7.14 24.24 -27.97
CA SER A 43 7.48 23.99 -26.56
C SER A 43 6.98 22.61 -26.11
N ARG A 44 7.90 21.80 -25.58
CA ARG A 44 7.61 20.45 -25.06
C ARG A 44 7.48 20.50 -23.54
N TRP A 45 6.27 20.27 -23.05
CA TRP A 45 6.04 19.99 -21.62
C TRP A 45 6.31 18.52 -21.32
N SER A 46 7.20 18.27 -20.34
CA SER A 46 7.59 16.93 -19.93
C SER A 46 6.48 16.22 -19.12
N VAL A 47 6.67 14.94 -18.82
CA VAL A 47 6.02 14.32 -17.65
C VAL A 47 7.04 14.45 -16.51
N PRO A 48 6.64 14.70 -15.26
CA PRO A 48 7.58 14.68 -14.14
C PRO A 48 8.37 13.38 -14.15
N GLN A 49 9.69 13.48 -14.29
CA GLN A 49 10.51 12.32 -14.65
C GLN A 49 10.43 11.21 -13.58
N HIS A 50 10.23 11.53 -12.30
CA HIS A 50 10.02 10.52 -11.25
C HIS A 50 8.87 9.55 -11.56
N TRP A 51 7.73 10.00 -12.12
CA TRP A 51 6.63 9.11 -12.55
C TRP A 51 7.03 8.17 -13.69
N ILE A 52 7.97 8.59 -14.54
CA ILE A 52 8.56 7.73 -15.56
C ILE A 52 9.63 6.83 -14.93
N VAL A 53 10.46 7.32 -14.02
CA VAL A 53 11.59 6.60 -13.41
C VAL A 53 11.11 5.50 -12.46
N THR A 54 10.21 5.76 -11.50
CA THR A 54 9.68 4.71 -10.61
C THR A 54 8.95 3.62 -11.41
N ALA A 55 8.19 4.01 -12.45
CA ALA A 55 7.55 3.07 -13.37
C ALA A 55 8.58 2.31 -14.23
N SER A 56 9.66 2.97 -14.67
CA SER A 56 10.70 2.38 -15.51
C SER A 56 11.62 1.47 -14.72
N ILE A 57 11.93 1.76 -13.45
CA ILE A 57 12.70 0.88 -12.55
C ILE A 57 11.90 -0.39 -12.24
N LEU A 58 10.60 -0.27 -11.98
CA LEU A 58 9.70 -1.43 -11.88
C LEU A 58 9.61 -2.22 -13.19
N LEU A 59 9.59 -1.56 -14.35
CA LEU A 59 9.68 -2.24 -15.65
C LEU A 59 11.07 -2.86 -15.90
N LEU A 60 12.17 -2.23 -15.49
CA LEU A 60 13.54 -2.70 -15.74
C LEU A 60 13.83 -3.94 -14.90
N ALA A 61 13.43 -3.93 -13.62
CA ALA A 61 13.51 -5.11 -12.76
C ALA A 61 12.74 -6.29 -13.39
N MET A 62 11.49 -6.07 -13.82
CA MET A 62 10.71 -7.13 -14.48
C MET A 62 11.22 -7.49 -15.89
N ALA A 63 11.89 -6.59 -16.60
CA ALA A 63 12.50 -6.88 -17.90
C ALA A 63 13.78 -7.71 -17.76
N VAL A 64 14.57 -7.48 -16.72
CA VAL A 64 15.73 -8.32 -16.35
C VAL A 64 15.28 -9.73 -15.97
N ASP A 65 14.22 -9.86 -15.16
CA ASP A 65 13.61 -11.17 -14.85
C ASP A 65 13.16 -11.91 -16.13
N ILE A 66 12.51 -11.20 -17.07
CA ILE A 66 12.07 -11.78 -18.35
C ILE A 66 13.25 -12.18 -19.24
N ALA A 67 14.32 -11.37 -19.30
CA ALA A 67 15.51 -11.70 -20.07
C ALA A 67 16.22 -12.96 -19.55
N ALA A 68 16.35 -13.09 -18.22
CA ALA A 68 16.95 -14.26 -17.57
C ALA A 68 16.16 -15.56 -17.81
N MET A 69 14.85 -15.48 -18.11
CA MET A 69 14.02 -16.64 -18.46
C MET A 69 14.12 -17.09 -19.93
N VAL A 70 14.83 -16.35 -20.79
CA VAL A 70 14.92 -16.62 -22.25
C VAL A 70 16.30 -17.09 -22.70
N THR A 71 17.35 -16.87 -21.90
CA THR A 71 18.69 -17.43 -22.16
C THR A 71 18.71 -18.94 -21.87
N PRO A 72 18.97 -19.82 -22.86
CA PRO A 72 19.20 -21.24 -22.59
C PRO A 72 20.52 -21.43 -21.80
N PRO A 73 20.65 -22.49 -20.99
CA PRO A 73 21.90 -22.78 -20.29
C PRO A 73 23.03 -23.08 -21.29
N PRO A 74 24.28 -22.69 -21.00
CA PRO A 74 25.42 -23.12 -21.80
C PRO A 74 25.56 -24.64 -21.71
N GLY A 75 25.65 -25.31 -22.86
CA GLY A 75 25.73 -26.78 -22.91
C GLY A 75 27.10 -27.30 -22.50
N ASP A 76 27.12 -28.44 -21.78
CA ASP A 76 28.34 -29.11 -21.32
C ASP A 76 29.25 -29.54 -22.49
N ALA A 77 30.34 -28.81 -22.70
CA ALA A 77 31.42 -29.16 -23.62
C ALA A 77 32.55 -29.89 -22.88
N SER A 78 32.31 -31.14 -22.48
CA SER A 78 33.34 -32.00 -21.90
C SER A 78 34.45 -32.33 -22.91
N LEU A 79 35.66 -31.83 -22.69
CA LEU A 79 36.88 -32.36 -23.29
C LEU A 79 38.03 -32.49 -22.27
N ARG A 80 38.86 -33.51 -22.46
CA ARG A 80 39.98 -33.89 -21.59
C ARG A 80 41.28 -33.21 -22.02
N ALA A 81 42.18 -32.94 -21.07
CA ALA A 81 43.41 -33.73 -20.85
C ALA A 81 44.60 -32.91 -20.31
N SER A 82 45.39 -33.52 -19.41
CA SER A 82 46.78 -33.16 -19.03
C SER A 82 47.04 -31.74 -18.45
N GLY A 83 48.10 -31.51 -17.67
CA GLY A 83 49.08 -32.44 -17.09
C GLY A 83 50.39 -31.73 -16.75
N ALA A 84 50.99 -32.06 -15.59
CA ALA A 84 52.19 -31.44 -14.99
C ALA A 84 52.06 -29.95 -14.58
N GLY A 85 52.86 -29.42 -13.64
CA GLY A 85 53.71 -30.14 -12.69
C GLY A 85 55.03 -29.46 -12.29
N SER A 86 54.99 -28.41 -11.46
CA SER A 86 56.15 -27.82 -10.75
C SER A 86 55.71 -26.71 -9.79
N ARG A 87 56.55 -26.12 -8.93
CA ARG A 87 57.47 -26.64 -7.88
C ARG A 87 58.01 -25.42 -7.11
N SER A 88 58.20 -25.50 -5.79
CA SER A 88 58.82 -24.46 -4.92
C SER A 88 58.00 -23.15 -4.77
N SER A 89 58.28 -22.26 -3.81
CA SER A 89 59.37 -22.24 -2.80
C SER A 89 58.86 -21.77 -1.42
N ASN A 90 59.71 -21.85 -0.38
CA ASN A 90 59.35 -21.61 1.03
C ASN A 90 60.44 -20.79 1.74
N SER A 91 60.09 -19.62 2.28
CA SER A 91 60.84 -18.79 3.24
C SER A 91 60.07 -17.48 3.49
N GLY A 92 60.18 -16.79 4.64
CA GLY A 92 60.80 -17.15 5.92
C GLY A 92 60.70 -15.98 6.92
N SER A 93 60.50 -16.26 8.21
CA SER A 93 60.57 -15.26 9.30
C SER A 93 62.02 -15.03 9.74
N PRO A 94 62.38 -13.91 10.42
CA PRO A 94 62.52 -14.01 11.89
C PRO A 94 62.32 -12.71 12.74
N ILE A 95 61.80 -12.91 13.97
CA ILE A 95 62.22 -12.30 15.27
C ILE A 95 62.05 -10.76 15.52
N GLY A 96 61.74 -10.39 16.78
CA GLY A 96 61.56 -9.00 17.30
C GLY A 96 62.84 -8.42 17.98
N PRO A 97 62.80 -7.74 19.17
CA PRO A 97 61.70 -7.60 20.15
C PRO A 97 61.54 -6.23 20.91
N ALA A 98 60.54 -6.18 21.81
CA ALA A 98 60.45 -5.46 23.12
C ALA A 98 60.63 -3.92 23.31
N LEU A 99 59.67 -3.27 24.01
CA LEU A 99 59.87 -2.57 25.31
C LEU A 99 58.57 -1.95 25.92
N VAL A 100 58.64 -1.51 27.19
CA VAL A 100 57.61 -0.91 28.10
C VAL A 100 58.36 -0.06 29.17
N PRO A 101 57.78 0.62 30.19
CA PRO A 101 56.43 1.22 30.43
C PRO A 101 56.45 2.68 31.02
N SER A 102 55.29 3.32 31.22
CA SER A 102 54.94 4.28 32.33
C SER A 102 53.45 4.67 32.19
N GLN A 103 52.54 4.78 33.17
CA GLN A 103 52.48 5.25 34.57
C GLN A 103 52.49 6.78 34.81
N ALA A 104 51.34 7.29 35.31
CA ALA A 104 51.06 8.47 36.17
C ALA A 104 49.60 8.96 35.86
N ALA A 105 48.57 8.85 36.71
CA ALA A 105 48.34 9.32 38.09
C ALA A 105 47.92 10.82 38.18
N GLY A 106 46.65 11.10 38.51
CA GLY A 106 46.11 12.48 38.56
C GLY A 106 44.67 12.63 39.10
N ARG A 107 44.51 12.69 40.43
CA ARG A 107 43.34 13.20 41.21
C ARG A 107 43.92 13.90 42.46
N PRO A 108 43.22 14.79 43.21
CA PRO A 108 41.77 14.99 43.34
C PRO A 108 41.38 16.48 42.98
N ARG A 109 40.39 17.23 43.51
CA ARG A 109 39.59 17.16 44.75
C ARG A 109 38.28 17.98 44.69
N LYS A 110 37.30 17.50 45.47
CA LYS A 110 35.98 18.06 45.86
C LYS A 110 35.84 19.59 45.86
N GLN A 111 34.63 20.08 45.56
CA GLN A 111 33.74 20.66 46.59
C GLN A 111 32.25 20.63 46.20
N ASN A 112 31.40 20.58 47.22
CA ASN A 112 29.93 20.64 47.26
C ASN A 112 29.62 21.64 48.41
N PRO A 113 28.46 22.35 48.49
CA PRO A 113 27.34 21.76 49.25
C PRO A 113 25.90 22.29 48.99
N THR A 114 24.90 21.48 49.40
CA THR A 114 23.57 21.79 50.05
C THR A 114 22.63 22.87 49.48
N HIS A 115 21.30 22.67 49.39
CA HIS A 115 20.34 22.18 50.41
C HIS A 115 19.14 21.43 49.76
N ASN A 116 18.60 20.34 50.34
CA ASN A 116 17.52 20.21 51.37
C ASN A 116 16.15 20.82 50.99
N ALA A 117 14.97 20.25 51.30
CA ALA A 117 14.48 18.89 51.72
C ALA A 117 12.90 18.94 51.70
N ALA A 118 12.03 18.06 52.23
CA ALA A 118 12.08 16.80 52.99
C ALA A 118 10.69 16.06 52.93
N THR A 119 10.64 14.74 53.24
CA THR A 119 9.48 13.97 53.80
C THR A 119 8.16 13.87 53.00
N THR A 120 7.22 12.91 53.19
CA THR A 120 7.03 11.71 54.05
C THR A 120 6.58 10.51 53.18
N ALA A 121 6.81 9.20 53.39
CA ALA A 121 7.10 8.32 54.54
C ALA A 121 5.90 7.53 55.16
N ALA A 122 5.69 6.27 54.72
CA ALA A 122 5.17 5.09 55.46
C ALA A 122 5.25 3.82 54.53
N THR A 123 5.96 2.71 54.81
CA THR A 123 5.66 1.51 55.67
C THR A 123 4.30 0.81 55.41
N THR A 124 4.18 -0.54 55.40
CA THR A 124 4.99 -1.61 56.02
C THR A 124 4.83 -3.00 55.34
N ALA A 125 5.86 -3.87 55.42
CA ALA A 125 5.86 -5.36 55.48
C ALA A 125 5.01 -6.24 54.51
N GLY A 126 5.39 -7.50 54.21
CA GLY A 126 6.48 -8.33 54.75
C GLY A 126 6.80 -9.55 53.87
N ALA A 127 7.66 -10.45 54.37
CA ALA A 127 8.30 -11.51 53.56
C ALA A 127 7.91 -12.94 53.99
N ALA A 128 8.13 -13.91 53.08
CA ALA A 128 8.29 -15.33 53.42
C ALA A 128 9.19 -16.03 52.37
N THR A 129 10.07 -16.92 52.82
CA THR A 129 10.99 -17.73 52.01
C THR A 129 10.78 -19.22 52.23
N ALA A 130 10.86 -20.05 51.19
CA ALA A 130 11.09 -21.50 51.37
C ALA A 130 11.71 -22.17 50.11
N ASN A 131 12.73 -22.99 50.34
CA ASN A 131 13.19 -24.08 49.48
C ASN A 131 13.17 -25.36 50.35
N PRO A 132 12.79 -26.52 49.78
CA PRO A 132 13.71 -27.65 49.72
C PRO A 132 13.66 -28.35 48.34
N ALA A 133 14.71 -28.92 47.74
CA ALA A 133 15.90 -29.66 48.20
C ALA A 133 15.76 -31.20 48.16
N ILE A 134 16.56 -31.81 47.26
CA ILE A 134 17.11 -33.18 47.27
C ILE A 134 16.15 -34.38 47.06
N GLY A 135 16.49 -35.20 46.06
CA GLY A 135 16.01 -36.58 45.90
C GLY A 135 16.81 -37.30 44.81
N SER A 136 17.48 -38.41 45.15
CA SER A 136 18.36 -39.15 44.22
C SER A 136 18.28 -40.66 44.46
N THR A 137 18.06 -41.43 43.40
CA THR A 137 18.29 -42.88 43.33
C THR A 137 18.66 -43.28 41.90
N ALA A 138 19.57 -44.24 41.75
CA ALA A 138 19.92 -44.87 40.48
C ALA A 138 19.19 -46.20 40.29
N GLY A 139 19.10 -46.69 39.05
CA GLY A 139 18.52 -48.00 38.72
C GLY A 139 19.04 -48.53 37.37
N THR A 140 19.38 -49.83 37.33
CA THR A 140 19.97 -50.52 36.16
C THR A 140 18.93 -51.15 35.24
N GLY A 141 19.33 -51.53 34.00
CA GLY A 141 18.50 -52.25 33.01
C GLY A 141 18.29 -53.74 33.29
N PRO A 142 18.07 -54.65 32.29
CA PRO A 142 18.41 -54.54 30.86
C PRO A 142 17.31 -55.04 29.87
N ILE A 143 17.73 -55.51 28.67
CA ILE A 143 16.95 -55.82 27.45
C ILE A 143 16.49 -57.31 27.40
N PRO A 144 15.29 -57.62 26.85
CA PRO A 144 15.16 -58.50 25.66
C PRO A 144 14.15 -57.92 24.63
N SER A 145 14.38 -57.81 23.32
CA SER A 145 14.84 -58.74 22.27
C SER A 145 13.79 -59.74 21.74
N GLN A 146 13.19 -59.44 20.56
CA GLN A 146 12.76 -60.36 19.46
C GLN A 146 11.92 -59.56 18.42
N ALA A 147 11.88 -59.73 17.09
CA ALA A 147 12.56 -60.55 16.05
C ALA A 147 11.60 -61.39 15.16
N ALA A 148 11.04 -60.78 14.10
CA ALA A 148 10.47 -61.44 12.91
C ALA A 148 10.53 -60.46 11.71
N ARG A 149 11.05 -60.79 10.51
CA ARG A 149 10.49 -61.69 9.47
C ARG A 149 9.00 -61.39 9.20
N GLY A 150 8.54 -60.80 8.09
CA GLY A 150 9.17 -60.39 6.83
C GLY A 150 8.65 -61.19 5.62
N LYS A 151 8.35 -60.55 4.48
CA LYS A 151 8.03 -61.20 3.18
C LYS A 151 8.09 -60.21 2.00
N LYS A 152 8.52 -60.70 0.83
CA LYS A 152 8.41 -60.01 -0.47
C LYS A 152 7.17 -60.52 -1.21
N SER A 153 6.49 -59.66 -1.97
CA SER A 153 5.61 -60.06 -3.09
C SER A 153 5.60 -58.96 -4.17
N LYS A 154 5.10 -59.26 -5.37
CA LYS A 154 5.29 -58.44 -6.59
C LYS A 154 3.97 -58.00 -7.23
N SER A 155 4.07 -56.87 -7.94
CA SER A 155 3.48 -56.57 -9.26
C SER A 155 1.99 -56.23 -9.42
N LYS A 156 1.75 -55.22 -10.29
CA LYS A 156 0.58 -54.98 -11.18
C LYS A 156 -0.78 -54.77 -10.47
N SER A 157 -1.67 -53.90 -10.95
CA SER A 157 -1.90 -53.45 -12.33
C SER A 157 -2.51 -52.02 -12.41
N LYS A 158 -2.66 -51.49 -13.63
CA LYS A 158 -3.42 -50.24 -13.90
C LYS A 158 -4.89 -50.55 -14.14
N SER A 159 -5.81 -49.73 -13.64
CA SER A 159 -7.21 -49.72 -14.07
C SER A 159 -7.73 -48.28 -14.25
N LYS A 160 -8.63 -48.07 -15.22
CA LYS A 160 -9.32 -46.80 -15.47
C LYS A 160 -10.77 -46.90 -14.97
N PRO A 161 -11.34 -45.87 -14.33
CA PRO A 161 -12.78 -45.84 -14.07
C PRO A 161 -13.59 -45.62 -15.36
N LYS A 162 -14.72 -46.31 -15.50
CA LYS A 162 -15.78 -46.07 -16.50
C LYS A 162 -16.98 -45.35 -15.82
N PRO A 163 -17.89 -44.72 -16.59
CA PRO A 163 -18.91 -43.80 -16.03
C PRO A 163 -20.08 -44.52 -15.35
N LYS A 164 -20.81 -43.80 -14.48
CA LYS A 164 -22.08 -44.23 -13.87
C LYS A 164 -23.30 -43.63 -14.62
N PRO A 165 -24.47 -44.30 -14.62
CA PRO A 165 -25.68 -43.89 -15.34
C PRO A 165 -26.58 -42.91 -14.55
N LYS A 166 -27.69 -42.48 -15.18
CA LYS A 166 -28.76 -41.63 -14.60
C LYS A 166 -29.99 -42.45 -14.21
N SER A 167 -30.67 -42.11 -13.10
CA SER A 167 -32.12 -42.32 -12.91
C SER A 167 -32.68 -41.45 -11.78
N ASN A 168 -34.01 -41.27 -11.78
CA ASN A 168 -34.85 -40.50 -10.84
C ASN A 168 -35.45 -41.45 -9.75
N PRO A 169 -36.28 -41.02 -8.75
CA PRO A 169 -37.20 -39.85 -8.72
C PRO A 169 -37.32 -39.05 -7.39
N LYS A 170 -38.27 -38.11 -7.36
CA LYS A 170 -38.75 -37.36 -6.16
C LYS A 170 -39.75 -38.17 -5.31
N PRO A 171 -39.87 -37.88 -4.00
CA PRO A 171 -41.08 -38.14 -3.21
C PRO A 171 -42.09 -36.97 -3.26
N THR A 172 -43.34 -37.23 -2.85
CA THR A 172 -44.46 -36.28 -2.78
C THR A 172 -45.30 -36.52 -1.52
N THR A 173 -45.77 -35.44 -0.87
CA THR A 173 -46.74 -35.45 0.25
C THR A 173 -47.47 -34.08 0.32
N PRO A 174 -48.60 -33.92 1.04
CA PRO A 174 -49.85 -33.62 0.33
C PRO A 174 -50.49 -32.25 0.67
N LYS A 175 -51.65 -32.00 0.06
CA LYS A 175 -52.57 -30.89 0.37
C LYS A 175 -53.37 -31.15 1.66
N GLN A 176 -53.92 -30.07 2.22
CA GLN A 176 -55.30 -30.04 2.71
C GLN A 176 -55.97 -28.72 2.26
N ASP A 177 -57.30 -28.73 2.12
CA ASP A 177 -58.10 -27.66 1.52
C ASP A 177 -58.88 -26.88 2.59
N GLN A 178 -59.39 -25.67 2.23
CA GLN A 178 -60.80 -25.25 2.47
C GLN A 178 -61.10 -23.84 1.92
N GLN A 179 -62.24 -23.72 1.21
CA GLN A 179 -63.35 -22.75 1.39
C GLN A 179 -63.06 -21.22 1.54
N GLU A 180 -63.90 -20.28 1.04
CA GLU A 180 -65.06 -20.34 0.13
C GLU A 180 -65.44 -18.93 -0.39
N ALA A 181 -66.54 -18.85 -1.15
CA ALA A 181 -67.35 -17.65 -1.44
C ALA A 181 -66.75 -16.54 -2.33
N GLY A 182 -67.64 -15.82 -3.01
CA GLY A 182 -67.35 -14.65 -3.83
C GLY A 182 -68.62 -13.85 -4.13
N THR A 183 -68.48 -12.69 -4.77
CA THR A 183 -69.62 -11.78 -5.06
C THR A 183 -69.49 -11.18 -6.47
N LYS A 184 -70.63 -10.83 -7.09
CA LYS A 184 -70.74 -10.41 -8.50
C LYS A 184 -71.03 -8.90 -8.66
N LEU A 185 -70.52 -8.33 -9.77
CA LEU A 185 -71.13 -7.23 -10.54
C LEU A 185 -71.25 -5.85 -9.84
N PRO A 186 -71.62 -4.76 -10.54
CA PRO A 186 -71.92 -4.62 -11.98
C PRO A 186 -70.97 -3.73 -12.79
N GLN A 187 -71.01 -3.89 -14.11
CA GLN A 187 -70.48 -2.91 -15.06
C GLN A 187 -71.50 -1.79 -15.26
N GLN A 188 -71.05 -0.54 -15.45
CA GLN A 188 -71.83 0.51 -16.09
C GLN A 188 -71.06 1.08 -17.29
N GLN A 189 -71.75 1.22 -18.42
CA GLN A 189 -71.24 1.91 -19.59
C GLN A 189 -71.40 3.42 -19.41
N LYS A 190 -70.39 4.20 -19.81
CA LYS A 190 -70.59 5.59 -20.24
C LYS A 190 -69.73 5.90 -21.45
N GLN A 191 -70.39 6.12 -22.58
CA GLN A 191 -69.80 6.79 -23.72
C GLN A 191 -69.72 8.29 -23.41
N GLN A 192 -68.60 8.96 -23.71
CA GLN A 192 -68.68 10.32 -24.26
C GLN A 192 -67.38 10.78 -24.93
N THR A 193 -67.58 11.42 -26.07
CA THR A 193 -66.59 11.97 -27.00
C THR A 193 -65.81 13.15 -26.40
N GLN A 194 -64.48 13.19 -26.60
CA GLN A 194 -63.81 14.46 -26.95
C GLN A 194 -62.40 14.31 -27.56
N GLN A 195 -62.29 14.89 -28.75
CA GLN A 195 -61.12 15.34 -29.53
C GLN A 195 -59.73 15.22 -28.84
N GLN A 196 -58.96 14.20 -29.21
CA GLN A 196 -57.52 14.17 -28.93
C GLN A 196 -56.75 14.90 -30.05
N THR A 197 -56.26 16.11 -29.76
CA THR A 197 -55.25 16.75 -30.62
C THR A 197 -53.93 15.99 -30.55
N PRO A 198 -53.13 15.94 -31.64
CA PRO A 198 -51.87 15.20 -31.66
C PRO A 198 -50.81 15.90 -30.82
N ARG A 199 -50.83 15.68 -29.49
CA ARG A 199 -49.73 15.99 -28.58
C ARG A 199 -48.51 15.18 -29.01
N LYS A 200 -47.70 15.78 -29.91
CA LYS A 200 -46.39 15.27 -30.34
C LYS A 200 -45.64 14.76 -29.11
N SER A 201 -45.50 13.43 -29.03
CA SER A 201 -44.85 12.79 -27.91
C SER A 201 -43.40 13.24 -27.89
N ARG A 202 -43.09 14.18 -26.97
CA ARG A 202 -41.71 14.59 -26.69
C ARG A 202 -40.93 13.31 -26.41
N SER A 203 -40.13 12.90 -27.38
CA SER A 203 -39.39 11.64 -27.31
C SER A 203 -38.55 11.71 -26.04
N LYS A 204 -38.75 10.74 -25.13
CA LYS A 204 -37.93 10.61 -23.93
C LYS A 204 -36.50 10.47 -24.42
N ALA A 205 -35.73 11.57 -24.35
CA ALA A 205 -34.37 11.64 -24.91
C ALA A 205 -33.55 10.55 -24.23
N GLY A 206 -33.38 9.43 -24.93
CA GLY A 206 -32.94 8.18 -24.33
C GLY A 206 -31.56 8.40 -23.77
N ARG A 207 -31.45 8.43 -22.43
CA ARG A 207 -30.20 8.65 -21.68
C ARG A 207 -29.19 7.62 -22.17
N ARG A 208 -28.37 8.00 -23.16
CA ARG A 208 -27.53 7.07 -23.93
C ARG A 208 -26.74 6.23 -22.95
N LYS A 209 -26.93 4.90 -22.99
CA LYS A 209 -26.19 3.98 -22.12
C LYS A 209 -24.71 4.22 -22.39
N ARG A 210 -24.00 4.75 -21.39
CA ARG A 210 -22.60 5.16 -21.52
C ARG A 210 -21.73 3.94 -21.87
N PRO A 211 -20.68 4.10 -22.69
CA PRO A 211 -19.81 3.00 -23.04
C PRO A 211 -19.10 2.49 -21.77
N SER A 212 -19.29 1.21 -21.45
CA SER A 212 -18.61 0.52 -20.33
C SER A 212 -17.21 0.01 -20.70
N ARG A 213 -16.71 0.45 -21.85
CA ARG A 213 -15.46 0.04 -22.50
C ARG A 213 -14.90 1.24 -23.25
N GLY A 214 -13.61 1.45 -23.15
CA GLY A 214 -12.88 2.51 -23.83
C GLY A 214 -11.47 2.06 -24.18
N ASN A 215 -10.76 2.90 -24.93
CA ASN A 215 -9.35 2.66 -25.29
C ASN A 215 -8.39 3.43 -24.38
N LEU A 216 -8.83 4.57 -23.81
CA LEU A 216 -8.02 5.39 -22.90
C LEU A 216 -8.54 5.32 -21.46
N PRO A 217 -7.78 4.69 -20.53
CA PRO A 217 -8.13 4.67 -19.11
C PRO A 217 -7.94 6.06 -18.49
N ASP A 218 -8.98 6.61 -17.86
CA ASP A 218 -8.86 7.84 -17.07
C ASP A 218 -8.21 7.52 -15.72
N VAL A 219 -6.89 7.28 -15.71
CA VAL A 219 -6.16 6.99 -14.45
C VAL A 219 -6.26 8.16 -13.45
N LEU A 220 -6.44 9.37 -13.97
CA LEU A 220 -6.63 10.62 -13.23
C LEU A 220 -8.11 10.93 -12.92
N TRP A 221 -9.01 9.95 -13.04
CA TRP A 221 -10.44 10.13 -12.79
C TRP A 221 -10.72 10.63 -11.38
N ARG A 222 -11.17 11.89 -11.28
CA ARG A 222 -11.59 12.56 -10.05
C ARG A 222 -10.60 12.48 -8.88
N HIS A 223 -9.32 12.27 -9.19
CA HIS A 223 -8.26 12.20 -8.20
C HIS A 223 -8.06 13.57 -7.51
N ILE A 224 -7.51 13.54 -6.31
CA ILE A 224 -7.01 14.71 -5.58
C ILE A 224 -5.49 14.55 -5.52
N PRO A 225 -4.69 15.48 -6.06
CA PRO A 225 -3.23 15.47 -5.94
C PRO A 225 -2.75 15.47 -4.49
N LEU A 226 -1.62 14.81 -4.22
CA LEU A 226 -1.01 14.78 -2.88
C LEU A 226 -0.67 16.18 -2.39
N GLU A 227 -0.16 17.07 -3.25
CA GLU A 227 0.10 18.49 -2.93
C GLU A 227 -1.12 19.24 -2.38
N HIS A 228 -2.32 18.91 -2.87
CA HIS A 228 -3.53 19.54 -2.34
C HIS A 228 -3.83 18.98 -0.94
N VAL A 229 -3.56 17.70 -0.67
CA VAL A 229 -3.67 17.10 0.67
C VAL A 229 -2.57 17.61 1.61
N ARG A 230 -1.35 17.87 1.14
CA ARG A 230 -0.27 18.54 1.90
C ARG A 230 -0.69 19.90 2.46
N ARG A 231 -1.66 20.58 1.81
CA ARG A 231 -2.27 21.85 2.23
C ARG A 231 -3.56 21.71 3.06
N HIS A 232 -3.95 20.50 3.49
CA HIS A 232 -5.18 20.26 4.27
C HIS A 232 -4.96 20.53 5.78
N PRO A 233 -5.86 21.24 6.49
CA PRO A 233 -5.61 21.75 7.86
C PRO A 233 -5.47 20.69 8.97
N ARG A 234 -5.65 19.40 8.67
CA ARG A 234 -5.39 18.25 9.59
C ARG A 234 -4.38 17.24 9.02
N PHE A 235 -3.68 17.61 7.95
CA PHE A 235 -2.59 16.83 7.36
C PHE A 235 -1.28 17.59 7.62
N VAL A 236 -0.25 16.90 8.09
CA VAL A 236 1.08 17.46 8.31
C VAL A 236 1.98 16.93 7.19
N PRO A 237 2.35 17.75 6.20
CA PRO A 237 3.23 17.32 5.12
C PRO A 237 4.66 17.15 5.63
N LEU A 238 5.45 16.36 4.89
CA LEU A 238 6.89 16.37 5.04
C LEU A 238 7.49 17.66 4.45
N PRO A 239 8.65 18.13 4.95
CA PRO A 239 9.39 19.22 4.29
C PRO A 239 9.79 18.83 2.86
N GLU A 240 10.09 19.82 2.03
CA GLU A 240 10.78 19.59 0.76
C GLU A 240 12.15 18.90 1.03
N PRO A 241 12.55 17.85 0.29
CA PRO A 241 13.79 17.11 0.55
C PRO A 241 15.04 18.00 0.63
N GLU A 242 15.09 19.06 -0.18
CA GLU A 242 16.19 20.01 -0.30
C GLU A 242 16.34 20.89 0.96
N ARG A 243 15.34 20.91 1.85
CA ARG A 243 15.39 21.60 3.15
C ARG A 243 15.97 20.72 4.26
N ILE A 244 16.21 19.43 4.01
CA ILE A 244 16.76 18.48 4.98
C ILE A 244 18.29 18.51 4.88
N LEU A 245 18.88 19.61 5.36
CA LEU A 245 20.33 19.87 5.26
C LEU A 245 21.19 18.93 6.11
N ARG A 246 20.60 18.26 7.13
CA ARG A 246 21.30 17.32 8.01
C ARG A 246 20.31 16.41 8.75
N LEU A 247 20.71 15.17 8.99
CA LEU A 247 20.04 14.20 9.86
C LEU A 247 20.66 14.23 11.26
N GLY A 248 19.84 14.33 12.30
CA GLY A 248 20.29 14.28 13.70
C GLY A 248 20.47 12.84 14.22
N CYS A 249 19.67 11.92 13.69
CA CYS A 249 19.77 10.49 13.92
C CYS A 249 19.37 9.70 12.66
N MET A 250 19.66 8.39 12.63
CA MET A 250 19.33 7.55 11.45
C MET A 250 17.82 7.44 11.19
N GLU A 251 16.97 7.69 12.19
CA GLU A 251 15.51 7.65 12.03
C GLU A 251 14.96 8.91 11.34
N ASP A 252 15.74 10.00 11.26
CA ASP A 252 15.32 11.22 10.56
C ASP A 252 15.20 11.06 9.04
N VAL A 253 15.65 9.93 8.48
CA VAL A 253 15.42 9.59 7.07
C VAL A 253 13.93 9.42 6.74
N ARG A 254 13.08 9.21 7.75
CA ARG A 254 11.61 9.24 7.61
C ARG A 254 11.05 10.62 7.25
N ASN A 255 11.88 11.66 7.27
CA ASN A 255 11.49 13.00 6.85
C ASN A 255 11.61 13.22 5.34
N PHE A 256 12.30 12.33 4.60
CA PHE A 256 12.36 12.38 3.13
C PHE A 256 11.06 11.88 2.49
N ARG A 257 10.51 12.67 1.56
CA ARG A 257 9.29 12.36 0.80
C ARG A 257 9.40 11.10 -0.05
N GLN A 258 8.29 10.40 -0.28
CA GLN A 258 8.32 9.11 -1.00
C GLN A 258 8.59 9.25 -2.50
N GLU A 259 8.37 10.42 -3.10
CA GLU A 259 8.78 10.73 -4.46
C GLU A 259 10.25 11.20 -4.61
N SER A 260 11.01 11.28 -3.50
CA SER A 260 12.39 11.77 -3.50
C SER A 260 13.40 10.70 -3.88
N TRP A 261 14.51 11.10 -4.51
CA TRP A 261 15.60 10.16 -4.83
C TRP A 261 16.28 9.61 -3.57
N GLN A 262 16.28 10.37 -2.46
CA GLN A 262 16.76 9.90 -1.16
C GLN A 262 15.97 8.67 -0.69
N TRP A 263 14.65 8.67 -0.87
CA TRP A 263 13.78 7.54 -0.54
C TRP A 263 14.05 6.31 -1.43
N ASP A 264 14.28 6.50 -2.75
CA ASP A 264 14.65 5.41 -3.67
C ASP A 264 16.00 4.77 -3.26
N VAL A 265 16.97 5.59 -2.85
CA VAL A 265 18.30 5.17 -2.39
C VAL A 265 18.25 4.45 -1.03
N LEU A 266 17.36 4.84 -0.11
CA LEU A 266 17.19 4.18 1.19
C LEU A 266 16.72 2.71 1.10
N HIS A 267 16.16 2.31 -0.05
CA HIS A 267 15.78 0.93 -0.36
C HIS A 267 16.94 0.04 -0.86
N GLU A 268 18.15 0.54 -1.03
CA GLU A 268 19.30 -0.25 -1.52
C GLU A 268 19.81 -1.25 -0.47
N GLY A 269 19.76 -2.55 -0.80
CA GLY A 269 20.11 -3.67 0.09
C GLY A 269 19.12 -3.94 1.23
N ARG A 270 18.16 -3.05 1.48
CA ARG A 270 17.24 -3.12 2.62
C ARG A 270 16.03 -4.02 2.36
N MET A 271 15.61 -4.76 3.38
CA MET A 271 14.31 -5.42 3.40
C MET A 271 13.23 -4.38 3.67
N THR A 272 12.33 -4.18 2.71
CA THR A 272 11.16 -3.33 2.88
C THR A 272 9.86 -4.12 2.76
N THR A 273 8.76 -3.51 3.19
CA THR A 273 7.39 -4.06 3.15
C THR A 273 7.06 -4.77 1.84
N SER A 274 7.45 -4.16 0.70
CA SER A 274 7.27 -4.70 -0.65
C SER A 274 7.97 -6.04 -0.91
N GLN A 275 9.06 -6.33 -0.19
CA GLN A 275 9.87 -7.55 -0.32
C GLN A 275 9.52 -8.59 0.75
N ALA A 276 9.08 -8.16 1.93
CA ALA A 276 8.84 -9.02 3.09
C ALA A 276 7.90 -10.20 2.76
N VAL A 277 6.78 -9.96 2.06
CA VAL A 277 5.85 -11.02 1.67
C VAL A 277 6.46 -12.10 0.76
N ALA A 278 7.45 -11.75 -0.07
CA ALA A 278 8.17 -12.69 -0.92
C ALA A 278 9.27 -13.42 -0.14
N ALA A 279 10.03 -12.72 0.69
CA ALA A 279 11.09 -13.28 1.53
C ALA A 279 10.56 -14.23 2.63
N LEU A 280 9.35 -13.96 3.16
CA LEU A 280 8.63 -14.87 4.06
C LEU A 280 8.11 -16.14 3.36
N GLY A 281 8.19 -16.24 2.03
CA GLY A 281 7.69 -17.39 1.27
C GLY A 281 6.17 -17.41 1.07
N PHE A 282 5.43 -16.34 1.40
CA PHE A 282 3.96 -16.30 1.24
C PHE A 282 3.52 -16.30 -0.24
N LEU A 283 4.42 -15.95 -1.15
CA LEU A 283 4.22 -16.01 -2.60
C LEU A 283 4.66 -17.34 -3.23
N GLU A 284 5.07 -18.33 -2.44
CA GLU A 284 5.38 -19.68 -2.94
C GLU A 284 4.11 -20.48 -3.29
N PRO A 285 4.19 -21.50 -4.18
CA PRO A 285 3.02 -22.26 -4.63
C PRO A 285 2.14 -22.86 -3.53
N GLU A 286 2.73 -23.54 -2.54
CA GLU A 286 2.03 -24.22 -1.43
C GLU A 286 1.57 -23.25 -0.35
N ALA A 287 2.48 -22.42 0.17
CA ALA A 287 2.16 -21.42 1.19
C ALA A 287 1.11 -20.41 0.68
N GLY A 288 1.22 -19.99 -0.58
CA GLY A 288 0.21 -19.17 -1.25
C GLY A 288 -1.10 -19.89 -1.55
N GLU A 289 -1.14 -21.24 -1.57
CA GLU A 289 -2.40 -21.99 -1.60
C GLU A 289 -3.08 -21.96 -0.22
N PHE A 290 -2.33 -22.28 0.84
CA PHE A 290 -2.81 -22.26 2.22
C PHE A 290 -3.30 -20.87 2.67
N LEU A 291 -2.55 -19.82 2.32
CA LEU A 291 -2.91 -18.44 2.64
C LEU A 291 -4.01 -17.85 1.75
N GLY A 292 -4.46 -18.56 0.70
CA GLY A 292 -5.47 -18.07 -0.25
C GLY A 292 -4.95 -17.00 -1.22
N VAL A 293 -3.63 -16.86 -1.38
CA VAL A 293 -3.00 -15.92 -2.32
C VAL A 293 -3.40 -16.28 -3.75
N PRO A 294 -3.95 -15.33 -4.55
CA PRO A 294 -4.30 -15.58 -5.94
C PRO A 294 -3.12 -16.09 -6.77
N ARG A 295 -3.31 -17.16 -7.56
CA ARG A 295 -2.23 -17.83 -8.32
C ARG A 295 -1.36 -16.88 -9.17
N GLY A 296 -1.94 -15.82 -9.75
CA GLY A 296 -1.20 -14.80 -10.51
C GLY A 296 -0.30 -13.85 -9.69
N LEU A 297 -0.29 -13.99 -8.37
CA LEU A 297 0.61 -13.30 -7.44
C LEU A 297 1.64 -14.26 -6.80
N ARG A 298 1.48 -15.58 -6.95
CA ARG A 298 2.45 -16.57 -6.45
C ARG A 298 3.68 -16.58 -7.38
N ARG A 299 4.67 -15.74 -7.06
CA ARG A 299 5.91 -15.52 -7.83
C ARG A 299 7.18 -15.99 -7.09
N GLY A 300 7.02 -16.54 -5.89
CA GLY A 300 8.10 -16.98 -5.03
C GLY A 300 9.05 -15.87 -4.54
N GLY A 301 10.16 -16.30 -3.94
CA GLY A 301 11.14 -15.42 -3.25
C GLY A 301 12.18 -14.72 -4.13
N GLN A 302 12.27 -15.03 -5.43
CA GLN A 302 13.38 -14.58 -6.30
C GLN A 302 13.58 -13.06 -6.35
N GLY A 303 12.48 -12.29 -6.45
CA GLY A 303 12.56 -10.83 -6.50
C GLY A 303 13.16 -10.21 -5.23
N ALA A 304 12.79 -10.75 -4.06
CA ALA A 304 13.37 -10.32 -2.78
C ALA A 304 14.86 -10.68 -2.70
N TYR A 305 15.24 -11.90 -3.09
CA TYR A 305 16.65 -12.31 -3.19
C TYR A 305 17.46 -11.36 -4.09
N HIS A 306 16.94 -11.00 -5.26
CA HIS A 306 17.61 -10.07 -6.18
C HIS A 306 17.66 -8.60 -5.70
N ARG A 307 16.71 -8.15 -4.85
CA ARG A 307 16.76 -6.82 -4.22
C ARG A 307 17.74 -6.77 -3.05
N LEU A 308 17.74 -7.81 -2.21
CA LEU A 308 18.53 -7.89 -0.97
C LEU A 308 20.02 -8.19 -1.20
N ARG A 309 20.36 -8.92 -2.28
CA ARG A 309 21.78 -9.17 -2.63
C ARG A 309 22.53 -7.94 -3.13
N LYS A 310 21.85 -6.79 -3.31
CA LYS A 310 22.51 -5.52 -3.60
C LYS A 310 23.24 -5.04 -2.33
N PRO A 311 24.43 -4.42 -2.45
CA PRO A 311 25.09 -3.85 -1.28
C PRO A 311 24.15 -2.83 -0.60
N VAL A 312 24.13 -2.85 0.74
CA VAL A 312 23.43 -1.85 1.54
C VAL A 312 24.14 -0.51 1.35
N ALA A 313 23.42 0.51 0.89
CA ALA A 313 24.04 1.78 0.50
C ALA A 313 24.56 2.62 1.68
N MET A 314 23.92 2.52 2.84
CA MET A 314 24.21 3.34 4.03
C MET A 314 23.85 2.54 5.29
N THR A 315 24.78 2.47 6.24
CA THR A 315 24.65 1.76 7.52
C THR A 315 24.85 2.67 8.73
N THR A 316 25.53 3.80 8.55
CA THR A 316 25.87 4.78 9.59
C THR A 316 25.21 6.14 9.33
N LEU A 317 25.13 6.98 10.37
CA LEU A 317 24.57 8.33 10.26
C LEU A 317 25.44 9.23 9.36
N GLU A 318 26.74 9.00 9.37
CA GLU A 318 27.75 9.71 8.58
C GLU A 318 27.60 9.37 7.09
N GLU A 319 27.39 8.09 6.75
CA GLU A 319 27.05 7.68 5.38
C GLU A 319 25.72 8.25 4.91
N MET A 320 24.70 8.27 5.77
CA MET A 320 23.38 8.81 5.43
C MET A 320 23.44 10.32 5.17
N ASN A 321 24.10 11.11 6.02
CA ASN A 321 24.28 12.55 5.77
C ASN A 321 25.06 12.78 4.46
N ARG A 322 26.21 12.11 4.28
CA ARG A 322 27.04 12.24 3.08
C ARG A 322 26.30 11.86 1.79
N LYS A 323 25.51 10.79 1.79
CA LYS A 323 24.80 10.33 0.58
C LYS A 323 23.49 11.08 0.33
N LEU A 324 22.75 11.51 1.37
CA LEU A 324 21.36 12.02 1.22
C LEU A 324 21.22 13.54 1.38
N CYS A 325 22.13 14.18 2.12
CA CYS A 325 22.14 15.63 2.33
C CYS A 325 23.23 16.30 1.46
N ASP A 326 24.48 15.83 1.55
CA ASP A 326 25.61 16.44 0.85
C ASP A 326 25.66 16.07 -0.65
N GLY A 327 25.27 14.83 -0.99
CA GLY A 327 25.40 14.25 -2.34
C GLY A 327 24.55 14.88 -3.45
N ALA A 328 23.66 15.82 -3.14
CA ALA A 328 22.86 16.54 -4.14
C ALA A 328 23.69 17.48 -5.05
N ALA A 329 24.94 17.78 -4.65
CA ALA A 329 25.77 18.82 -5.27
C ALA A 329 26.76 18.32 -6.34
N SER A 330 27.05 17.00 -6.44
CA SER A 330 28.15 16.48 -7.28
C SER A 330 27.73 15.86 -8.61
N ASP A 331 26.54 15.25 -8.69
CA ASP A 331 26.18 14.34 -9.79
C ASP A 331 25.20 14.99 -10.80
N ASN A 332 24.93 16.29 -10.66
CA ASN A 332 23.87 17.02 -11.36
C ASN A 332 24.33 17.68 -12.68
N ASP A 333 25.33 17.10 -13.34
CA ASP A 333 25.76 17.47 -14.71
C ASP A 333 24.72 17.11 -15.79
N GLY A 334 23.70 16.30 -15.44
CA GLY A 334 22.59 15.98 -16.32
C GLY A 334 21.65 17.17 -16.48
N GLU A 335 21.51 17.69 -17.71
CA GLU A 335 20.75 18.91 -18.05
C GLU A 335 19.44 19.09 -17.25
N GLY A 336 19.50 19.93 -16.22
CA GLY A 336 18.34 20.34 -15.45
C GLY A 336 17.37 21.11 -16.33
N PHE A 337 16.32 20.44 -16.81
CA PHE A 337 15.26 21.06 -17.60
C PHE A 337 14.50 22.06 -16.73
N VAL A 338 14.94 23.31 -16.74
CA VAL A 338 14.28 24.43 -16.07
C VAL A 338 12.86 24.52 -16.62
N VAL A 339 11.89 24.22 -15.77
CA VAL A 339 10.48 24.45 -16.07
C VAL A 339 10.25 25.95 -15.98
N ASP A 340 9.98 26.57 -17.11
CA ASP A 340 9.75 28.01 -17.21
C ASP A 340 8.38 28.35 -16.60
N GLU A 341 8.36 28.75 -15.33
CA GLU A 341 7.14 29.11 -14.58
C GLU A 341 6.60 30.52 -14.96
N SER A 342 7.14 31.14 -16.02
CA SER A 342 6.81 32.50 -16.45
C SER A 342 5.35 32.75 -16.87
N ASP A 343 4.59 31.71 -17.23
CA ASP A 343 3.16 31.78 -17.55
C ASP A 343 2.26 31.80 -16.28
N SER A 344 2.81 32.16 -15.11
CA SER A 344 2.03 32.41 -13.90
C SER A 344 1.20 33.70 -14.03
N ASP A 345 -0.06 33.54 -14.46
CA ASP A 345 -1.10 34.58 -14.50
C ASP A 345 -1.13 35.35 -13.17
N ASN A 346 -0.70 36.63 -13.19
CA ASN A 346 -0.25 37.36 -11.98
C ASN A 346 -1.41 37.89 -11.10
N SER A 347 -2.49 37.12 -10.98
CA SER A 347 -3.47 37.26 -9.91
C SER A 347 -2.91 36.64 -8.64
N GLY A 348 -2.32 37.47 -7.77
CA GLY A 348 -1.60 37.04 -6.55
C GLY A 348 -2.45 36.38 -5.44
N ASP A 349 -3.64 35.88 -5.75
CA ASP A 349 -4.46 35.05 -4.86
C ASP A 349 -4.00 33.59 -4.96
N GLU A 350 -3.35 33.05 -3.92
CA GLU A 350 -3.01 31.62 -3.89
C GLU A 350 -4.29 30.74 -3.99
N PRO A 351 -4.25 29.65 -4.79
CA PRO A 351 -5.43 28.84 -5.07
C PRO A 351 -6.02 28.20 -3.79
N VAL A 352 -7.25 28.57 -3.44
CA VAL A 352 -7.94 28.07 -2.25
C VAL A 352 -8.44 26.63 -2.45
N TYR A 353 -7.59 25.66 -2.11
CA TYR A 353 -7.88 24.22 -2.19
C TYR A 353 -8.98 23.74 -1.24
N TRP A 354 -9.09 24.37 -0.06
CA TRP A 354 -9.89 23.91 1.06
C TRP A 354 -10.75 25.03 1.64
N THR A 355 -11.96 24.67 2.09
CA THR A 355 -12.79 25.54 2.95
C THR A 355 -13.35 24.73 4.10
N GLN A 356 -13.79 25.38 5.18
CA GLN A 356 -14.51 24.75 6.29
C GLN A 356 -15.92 25.34 6.40
N PRO A 357 -16.90 24.90 5.57
CA PRO A 357 -18.26 25.37 5.68
C PRO A 357 -18.89 24.99 7.02
N ALA A 358 -19.72 25.87 7.59
CA ALA A 358 -20.55 25.52 8.73
C ALA A 358 -21.38 24.25 8.44
N ASN A 359 -21.44 23.33 9.40
CA ASN A 359 -22.12 22.03 9.31
C ASN A 359 -21.56 21.06 8.25
N PHE A 360 -20.33 21.24 7.76
CA PHE A 360 -19.68 20.25 6.90
C PHE A 360 -19.25 19.00 7.71
N PRO A 361 -19.47 17.76 7.22
CA PRO A 361 -19.28 16.53 8.01
C PRO A 361 -17.83 16.04 8.10
N PHE A 362 -16.86 16.90 7.73
CA PHE A 362 -15.44 16.60 7.60
C PHE A 362 -14.60 17.83 8.01
N ALA A 363 -13.29 17.64 8.28
CA ALA A 363 -12.39 18.71 8.69
C ALA A 363 -12.36 19.89 7.69
N ALA A 364 -12.23 19.60 6.40
CA ALA A 364 -12.35 20.57 5.33
C ALA A 364 -13.01 19.97 4.08
N LYS A 365 -13.64 20.84 3.30
CA LYS A 365 -14.23 20.57 1.99
C LYS A 365 -13.22 20.88 0.90
N TYR A 366 -12.98 19.90 0.03
CA TYR A 366 -12.18 20.09 -1.19
C TYR A 366 -12.93 20.97 -2.20
N MET A 367 -12.28 22.02 -2.70
CA MET A 367 -12.91 23.05 -3.54
C MET A 367 -12.47 23.08 -5.00
N VAL A 368 -11.35 22.45 -5.35
CA VAL A 368 -10.81 22.49 -6.72
C VAL A 368 -11.78 21.86 -7.71
N GLN A 369 -12.00 22.56 -8.82
CA GLN A 369 -12.80 22.10 -9.94
C GLN A 369 -11.93 22.04 -11.20
N PHE A 370 -11.93 20.91 -11.90
CA PHE A 370 -11.10 20.77 -13.09
C PHE A 370 -11.54 21.72 -14.21
N THR A 371 -10.55 22.37 -14.83
CA THR A 371 -10.66 23.18 -16.04
C THR A 371 -10.72 22.30 -17.30
N GLU A 372 -10.99 22.90 -18.46
CA GLU A 372 -10.86 22.19 -19.74
C GLU A 372 -9.39 21.90 -20.09
N HIS A 373 -8.44 22.71 -19.58
CA HIS A 373 -7.01 22.48 -19.75
C HIS A 373 -6.56 21.22 -19.01
N ASP A 374 -6.99 21.04 -17.76
CA ASP A 374 -6.69 19.85 -16.95
C ASP A 374 -7.22 18.58 -17.62
N LEU A 375 -8.40 18.65 -18.26
CA LEU A 375 -8.97 17.55 -19.02
C LEU A 375 -8.15 17.21 -20.28
N LYS A 376 -7.54 18.22 -20.93
CA LYS A 376 -6.60 18.01 -22.04
C LYS A 376 -5.30 17.36 -21.54
N ILE A 377 -4.71 17.85 -20.44
CA ILE A 377 -3.54 17.23 -19.79
C ILE A 377 -3.85 15.78 -19.40
N ARG A 378 -4.97 15.51 -18.71
CA ARG A 378 -5.41 14.15 -18.33
C ARG A 378 -5.51 13.22 -19.54
N LYS A 379 -6.05 13.70 -20.67
CA LYS A 379 -6.17 12.94 -21.91
C LYS A 379 -4.81 12.68 -22.59
N GLN A 380 -3.83 13.57 -22.44
CA GLN A 380 -2.44 13.33 -22.87
C GLN A 380 -1.73 12.32 -21.95
N LEU A 381 -1.83 12.47 -20.63
CA LEU A 381 -1.23 11.56 -19.66
C LEU A 381 -1.81 10.14 -19.77
N ALA A 382 -3.13 10.00 -19.90
CA ALA A 382 -3.79 8.72 -20.14
C ALA A 382 -3.25 7.99 -21.39
N ARG A 383 -2.89 8.73 -22.46
CA ARG A 383 -2.23 8.17 -23.65
C ARG A 383 -0.80 7.71 -23.36
N LYS A 384 -0.01 8.50 -22.61
CA LYS A 384 1.36 8.14 -22.21
C LYS A 384 1.39 6.88 -21.33
N PHE A 385 0.42 6.71 -20.42
CA PHE A 385 0.37 5.56 -19.50
C PHE A 385 -0.28 4.27 -20.07
N ALA A 386 -0.94 4.33 -21.23
CA ALA A 386 -1.69 3.22 -21.82
C ALA A 386 -0.85 2.02 -22.32
N ALA A 387 0.48 2.08 -22.21
CA ALA A 387 1.41 1.11 -22.78
C ALA A 387 1.22 -0.34 -22.29
N THR A 388 0.89 -0.57 -21.00
CA THR A 388 0.73 -1.93 -20.47
C THR A 388 -0.40 -2.05 -19.44
N ARG A 389 -0.92 -3.28 -19.26
CA ARG A 389 -1.88 -3.60 -18.18
C ARG A 389 -1.35 -3.24 -16.79
N TRP A 390 -0.07 -3.49 -16.53
CA TRP A 390 0.53 -3.34 -15.21
C TRP A 390 0.83 -1.86 -14.90
N SER A 391 1.34 -1.09 -15.87
CA SER A 391 1.54 0.36 -15.71
C SER A 391 0.23 1.09 -15.41
N ILE A 392 -0.87 0.78 -16.13
CA ILE A 392 -2.20 1.36 -15.86
C ILE A 392 -2.68 1.08 -14.41
N ARG A 393 -2.33 -0.09 -13.86
CA ARG A 393 -2.71 -0.49 -12.50
C ARG A 393 -1.86 0.18 -11.42
N MET A 394 -0.54 0.28 -11.62
CA MET A 394 0.36 1.00 -10.71
C MET A 394 0.03 2.49 -10.70
N VAL A 395 -0.07 3.13 -11.87
CA VAL A 395 -0.41 4.56 -11.97
C VAL A 395 -1.77 4.87 -11.36
N TRP A 396 -2.79 4.01 -11.54
CA TRP A 396 -4.05 4.17 -10.80
C TRP A 396 -3.86 4.10 -9.27
N GLY A 397 -2.97 3.22 -8.80
CA GLY A 397 -2.61 3.06 -7.40
C GLY A 397 -2.19 4.37 -6.76
N ASN A 398 -1.06 4.89 -7.24
CA ASN A 398 -0.41 6.12 -6.78
C ASN A 398 -1.32 7.36 -6.98
N VAL A 399 -1.96 7.51 -8.15
CA VAL A 399 -2.82 8.69 -8.45
C VAL A 399 -4.01 8.82 -7.47
N GLN A 400 -4.53 7.71 -6.95
CA GLN A 400 -5.71 7.70 -6.07
C GLN A 400 -5.34 7.64 -4.57
N GLU A 401 -4.06 7.55 -4.24
CA GLU A 401 -3.49 7.37 -2.90
C GLU A 401 -3.90 8.48 -1.94
N ALA A 402 -3.57 9.73 -2.26
CA ALA A 402 -4.01 10.93 -1.55
C ALA A 402 -5.54 11.04 -1.39
N THR A 403 -6.31 10.48 -2.33
CA THR A 403 -7.80 10.44 -2.25
C THR A 403 -8.30 9.39 -1.26
N SER A 404 -7.50 8.35 -0.97
CA SER A 404 -7.76 7.33 0.07
C SER A 404 -7.24 7.77 1.44
N LEU A 405 -6.08 8.41 1.51
CA LEU A 405 -5.58 9.07 2.72
C LEU A 405 -6.59 10.10 3.25
N LEU A 406 -7.09 10.96 2.36
CA LEU A 406 -8.17 11.90 2.68
C LEU A 406 -9.45 11.18 3.17
N THR A 407 -9.75 9.98 2.67
CA THR A 407 -10.91 9.19 3.12
C THR A 407 -10.73 8.67 4.54
N ALA A 408 -9.54 8.20 4.91
CA ALA A 408 -9.23 7.84 6.30
C ALA A 408 -9.26 9.07 7.23
N LEU A 409 -8.58 10.16 6.87
CA LEU A 409 -8.57 11.39 7.68
C LEU A 409 -9.99 11.94 7.91
N ASN A 410 -10.85 11.88 6.89
CA ASN A 410 -12.26 12.26 6.97
C ASN A 410 -13.13 11.31 7.82
N TYR A 411 -12.72 10.06 8.02
CA TYR A 411 -13.34 9.15 8.97
C TYR A 411 -12.86 9.45 10.39
N PHE A 412 -11.55 9.39 10.65
CA PHE A 412 -11.02 9.54 12.00
C PHE A 412 -11.31 10.92 12.59
N TRP A 413 -11.33 11.99 11.78
CA TRP A 413 -11.73 13.32 12.28
C TRP A 413 -13.18 13.37 12.80
N LYS A 414 -14.07 12.46 12.39
CA LYS A 414 -15.42 12.37 12.98
C LYS A 414 -15.37 11.86 14.41
N CYS A 415 -14.56 10.82 14.65
CA CYS A 415 -14.38 10.15 15.93
C CYS A 415 -13.52 10.98 16.91
N ASP A 416 -12.45 11.59 16.40
CA ASP A 416 -11.44 12.32 17.17
C ASP A 416 -11.14 13.66 16.47
N LYS A 417 -11.58 14.78 17.07
CA LYS A 417 -11.34 16.13 16.52
C LYS A 417 -9.87 16.57 16.62
N GLY A 418 -9.10 15.97 17.53
CA GLY A 418 -7.69 16.23 17.72
C GLY A 418 -6.77 15.38 16.83
N VAL A 419 -7.30 14.41 16.07
CA VAL A 419 -6.50 13.61 15.15
C VAL A 419 -5.79 14.46 14.10
N VAL A 420 -4.55 14.10 13.79
CA VAL A 420 -3.82 14.56 12.61
C VAL A 420 -3.28 13.37 11.84
N MET A 421 -3.20 13.52 10.51
CA MET A 421 -2.47 12.59 9.66
C MET A 421 -1.12 13.23 9.32
N LYS A 422 -0.02 12.51 9.50
CA LYS A 422 1.32 12.91 9.11
C LYS A 422 1.73 12.14 7.87
N GLU A 423 2.24 12.84 6.87
CA GLU A 423 3.04 12.24 5.83
C GLU A 423 4.34 11.67 6.42
N ILE A 424 4.86 10.59 5.85
CA ILE A 424 6.09 9.95 6.35
C ILE A 424 6.85 9.21 5.24
N GLY A 425 8.17 9.19 5.36
CA GLY A 425 9.11 8.48 4.49
C GLY A 425 9.45 7.09 5.03
N MET A 426 10.72 6.70 4.90
CA MET A 426 11.18 5.41 5.41
C MET A 426 11.37 5.41 6.94
N CYS A 427 10.50 4.69 7.64
CA CYS A 427 10.59 4.40 9.05
C CYS A 427 11.54 3.24 9.34
N GLY A 428 12.08 3.21 10.55
CA GLY A 428 12.77 2.07 11.15
C GLY A 428 14.26 1.98 10.85
N ALA A 429 14.84 2.93 10.13
CA ALA A 429 16.28 3.00 9.90
C ALA A 429 17.08 3.09 11.23
N GLY A 430 16.49 3.69 12.26
CA GLY A 430 17.05 3.80 13.60
C GLY A 430 16.74 2.63 14.56
N LEU A 431 16.04 1.57 14.13
CA LEU A 431 15.68 0.41 14.98
C LEU A 431 16.89 -0.25 15.67
N GLU A 432 16.72 -0.74 16.88
CA GLU A 432 17.74 -1.55 17.56
C GLU A 432 18.06 -2.85 16.82
N PHE A 433 17.08 -3.45 16.13
CA PHE A 433 17.29 -4.58 15.21
C PHE A 433 18.30 -4.26 14.08
N ASN A 434 18.36 -2.99 13.64
CA ASN A 434 19.29 -2.51 12.62
C ASN A 434 20.64 -2.03 13.19
N ARG A 435 20.70 -1.66 14.49
CA ARG A 435 21.93 -1.20 15.17
C ARG A 435 22.72 -2.32 15.81
N THR A 436 22.03 -3.27 16.43
CA THR A 436 22.66 -4.50 16.91
C THR A 436 23.19 -5.25 15.69
N ALA A 437 24.39 -5.83 15.81
CA ALA A 437 24.96 -6.67 14.76
C ALA A 437 24.26 -8.04 14.73
N SER A 438 22.97 -8.02 14.42
CA SER A 438 22.15 -9.22 14.17
C SER A 438 22.89 -10.08 13.15
N ALA A 439 23.12 -11.35 13.48
CA ALA A 439 24.07 -12.21 12.74
C ALA A 439 23.68 -12.48 11.27
N SER A 440 22.51 -12.04 10.85
CA SER A 440 22.04 -12.01 9.46
C SER A 440 22.54 -10.81 8.65
N GLY A 441 22.98 -9.70 9.29
CA GLY A 441 23.25 -8.42 8.62
C GLY A 441 22.02 -7.81 7.92
N LEU A 442 20.81 -8.24 8.30
CA LEU A 442 19.56 -7.85 7.66
C LEU A 442 19.09 -6.49 8.18
N LEU A 443 19.05 -5.48 7.31
CA LEU A 443 18.38 -4.21 7.63
C LEU A 443 16.91 -4.23 7.22
N LEU A 444 16.04 -3.83 8.15
CA LEU A 444 14.62 -3.59 7.93
C LEU A 444 14.34 -2.10 7.64
N GLY A 445 13.18 -1.81 7.03
CA GLY A 445 12.56 -0.50 6.98
C GLY A 445 11.16 -0.57 6.37
N ALA A 446 10.30 0.40 6.67
CA ALA A 446 8.94 0.44 6.16
C ALA A 446 8.56 1.83 5.65
N THR A 447 7.64 1.88 4.70
CA THR A 447 7.17 3.12 4.05
C THR A 447 5.63 3.11 4.04
N PRO A 448 4.98 3.27 5.20
CA PRO A 448 3.52 3.42 5.25
C PRO A 448 3.12 4.72 4.56
N ASP A 449 1.97 4.75 3.89
CA ASP A 449 1.52 5.90 3.09
C ASP A 449 1.27 7.15 3.96
N ALA A 450 0.89 6.95 5.23
CA ALA A 450 0.87 7.98 6.26
C ALA A 450 0.89 7.37 7.67
N VAL A 451 0.92 8.24 8.69
CA VAL A 451 0.70 7.90 10.10
C VAL A 451 -0.42 8.75 10.68
N LEU A 452 -1.35 8.15 11.42
CA LEU A 452 -2.32 8.87 12.26
C LEU A 452 -1.71 9.09 13.65
N CYS A 453 -1.86 10.30 14.18
CA CYS A 453 -1.62 10.62 15.58
C CYS A 453 -2.92 11.12 16.21
N HIS A 454 -3.38 10.42 17.24
CA HIS A 454 -4.63 10.70 17.95
C HIS A 454 -4.46 11.67 19.11
N SER A 455 -5.56 12.26 19.57
CA SER A 455 -5.57 13.12 20.76
C SER A 455 -5.32 12.38 22.07
N ASP A 456 -5.51 11.06 22.10
CA ASP A 456 -5.15 10.17 23.22
C ASP A 456 -3.66 9.75 23.20
N GLY A 457 -2.89 10.20 22.20
CA GLY A 457 -1.49 9.84 22.01
C GLY A 457 -1.25 8.56 21.18
N ARG A 458 -2.29 7.79 20.84
CA ARG A 458 -2.13 6.58 20.01
C ARG A 458 -1.59 6.94 18.62
N VAL A 459 -0.65 6.13 18.15
CA VAL A 459 -0.15 6.15 16.79
C VAL A 459 -0.74 4.97 16.01
N GLU A 460 -1.18 5.20 14.77
CA GLU A 460 -1.58 4.12 13.87
C GLU A 460 -0.93 4.30 12.49
N ALA A 461 -0.37 3.24 11.92
CA ALA A 461 0.09 3.25 10.53
C ALA A 461 -1.11 3.41 9.57
N VAL A 462 -0.90 3.96 8.37
CA VAL A 462 -1.95 4.05 7.33
C VAL A 462 -1.42 3.53 6.00
N GLU A 463 -2.20 2.66 5.37
CA GLU A 463 -1.86 1.95 4.15
C GLU A 463 -3.10 1.89 3.23
N VAL A 464 -2.98 2.32 1.97
CA VAL A 464 -4.10 2.58 1.06
C VAL A 464 -4.00 1.82 -0.28
N LYS A 465 -4.68 0.66 -0.38
CA LYS A 465 -4.75 -0.11 -1.64
C LYS A 465 -5.93 0.30 -2.52
N ASN A 466 -5.64 1.09 -3.55
CA ASN A 466 -6.58 1.55 -4.58
C ASN A 466 -6.86 0.48 -5.66
N HIS A 467 -8.08 -0.06 -5.69
CA HIS A 467 -8.49 -1.07 -6.68
C HIS A 467 -8.76 -0.44 -8.05
N CYS A 468 -7.82 -0.67 -8.99
CA CYS A 468 -7.91 -0.20 -10.37
C CYS A 468 -9.13 -0.82 -11.11
N PRO A 469 -10.06 0.00 -11.62
CA PRO A 469 -11.30 -0.46 -12.26
C PRO A 469 -11.08 -0.95 -13.70
N PHE A 470 -9.88 -0.75 -14.26
CA PHE A 470 -9.56 -1.07 -15.65
C PHE A 470 -9.09 -2.52 -15.80
N VAL A 471 -9.81 -3.28 -16.61
CA VAL A 471 -9.47 -4.67 -16.95
C VAL A 471 -9.34 -4.82 -18.47
N PRO A 472 -8.28 -5.48 -18.99
CA PRO A 472 -8.23 -5.85 -20.39
C PRO A 472 -9.40 -6.76 -20.76
N ASN A 473 -10.18 -6.40 -21.77
CA ASN A 473 -10.96 -7.39 -22.49
C ASN A 473 -9.96 -8.23 -23.29
N SER A 474 -9.52 -9.36 -22.74
CA SER A 474 -8.66 -10.30 -23.47
C SER A 474 -9.41 -10.79 -24.72
N PRO A 475 -8.95 -10.46 -25.95
CA PRO A 475 -9.67 -10.87 -27.14
C PRO A 475 -9.43 -12.36 -27.38
N ARG A 476 -10.44 -13.19 -27.06
CA ARG A 476 -10.45 -14.61 -27.48
C ARG A 476 -10.64 -14.78 -29.01
N ASN A 477 -10.91 -13.70 -29.73
CA ASN A 477 -11.01 -13.71 -31.19
C ASN A 477 -9.61 -13.59 -31.80
N LYS A 478 -9.25 -14.54 -32.67
CA LYS A 478 -7.95 -14.62 -33.37
C LYS A 478 -7.68 -13.45 -34.35
N ASN A 479 -8.65 -12.57 -34.56
CA ASN A 479 -8.67 -11.61 -35.66
C ASN A 479 -8.24 -10.20 -35.20
N GLY A 480 -6.99 -10.05 -34.77
CA GLY A 480 -6.24 -8.77 -34.74
C GLY A 480 -6.84 -7.57 -33.98
N SER A 481 -7.88 -7.75 -33.17
CA SER A 481 -8.61 -6.64 -32.55
C SER A 481 -7.78 -5.91 -31.50
N ALA A 482 -7.57 -4.60 -31.68
CA ALA A 482 -6.84 -3.74 -30.76
C ALA A 482 -7.28 -3.89 -29.29
N PHE A 483 -6.31 -3.75 -28.37
CA PHE A 483 -6.52 -3.83 -26.92
C PHE A 483 -7.61 -2.86 -26.45
N ARG A 484 -8.71 -3.38 -25.89
CA ARG A 484 -9.81 -2.59 -25.31
C ARG A 484 -9.92 -2.86 -23.82
N LEU A 485 -10.09 -1.81 -23.02
CA LEU A 485 -10.38 -1.95 -21.60
C LEU A 485 -11.90 -2.08 -21.38
N SER A 486 -12.29 -2.78 -20.32
CA SER A 486 -13.63 -2.70 -19.74
C SER A 486 -13.54 -2.18 -18.31
N GLN A 487 -14.60 -1.51 -17.89
CA GLN A 487 -14.84 -1.26 -16.48
C GLN A 487 -15.18 -2.60 -15.82
N GLN A 488 -14.38 -3.02 -14.85
CA GLN A 488 -14.79 -4.09 -13.96
C GLN A 488 -15.97 -3.58 -13.13
N SER A 489 -17.09 -4.30 -13.19
CA SER A 489 -18.13 -4.19 -12.16
C SER A 489 -17.52 -4.72 -10.86
N LEU A 490 -16.87 -3.84 -10.10
CA LEU A 490 -16.33 -4.11 -8.76
C LEU A 490 -17.48 -4.22 -7.75
N THR A 491 -18.47 -5.07 -8.03
CA THR A 491 -19.14 -5.74 -6.91
C THR A 491 -18.04 -6.44 -6.12
N TYR A 492 -18.03 -6.27 -4.80
CA TYR A 492 -17.22 -7.13 -3.91
C TYR A 492 -17.69 -8.56 -4.18
N SER A 493 -16.91 -9.27 -4.98
CA SER A 493 -17.44 -10.38 -5.76
C SER A 493 -17.27 -11.66 -4.95
N ASN A 494 -18.36 -12.12 -4.35
CA ASN A 494 -18.52 -13.46 -3.78
C ASN A 494 -18.49 -14.56 -4.88
N ASN A 495 -17.71 -14.35 -5.93
CA ASN A 495 -17.62 -15.19 -7.13
C ASN A 495 -16.55 -16.28 -7.02
N ASP A 496 -15.82 -16.34 -5.90
CA ASP A 496 -15.30 -17.59 -5.37
C ASP A 496 -16.46 -18.48 -4.92
N ASN A 497 -17.27 -18.94 -5.88
CA ASN A 497 -18.47 -19.76 -5.70
C ASN A 497 -18.18 -21.15 -5.07
N ASN A 498 -16.91 -21.45 -4.80
CA ASN A 498 -16.45 -22.61 -4.05
C ASN A 498 -16.40 -22.35 -2.53
N ASP A 499 -16.25 -21.10 -2.06
CA ASP A 499 -16.37 -20.76 -0.63
C ASP A 499 -17.74 -20.16 -0.34
N LYS A 500 -18.71 -21.04 -0.09
CA LYS A 500 -20.08 -20.68 0.28
C LYS A 500 -20.23 -20.28 1.76
N GLY A 501 -19.15 -20.16 2.51
CA GLY A 501 -19.15 -19.80 3.93
C GLY A 501 -18.69 -18.37 4.22
N SER A 502 -17.76 -17.82 3.43
CA SER A 502 -17.12 -16.54 3.74
C SER A 502 -18.06 -15.33 3.57
N LYS A 503 -18.48 -14.75 4.72
CA LYS A 503 -19.28 -13.50 4.79
C LYS A 503 -18.46 -12.23 4.50
N THR A 504 -17.14 -12.32 4.30
CA THR A 504 -16.21 -11.21 4.59
C THR A 504 -15.49 -10.65 3.35
N GLY A 505 -16.20 -9.84 2.56
CA GLY A 505 -15.54 -8.84 1.69
C GLY A 505 -14.67 -7.84 2.48
N SER A 506 -14.89 -7.78 3.80
CA SER A 506 -14.36 -6.85 4.79
C SER A 506 -13.08 -7.29 5.53
N SER A 507 -12.31 -8.25 5.02
CA SER A 507 -11.02 -8.63 5.62
C SER A 507 -9.80 -8.12 4.83
N VAL A 508 -8.63 -8.13 5.45
CA VAL A 508 -7.31 -7.92 4.83
C VAL A 508 -6.78 -9.28 4.39
N MET A 509 -6.48 -9.44 3.10
CA MET A 509 -5.94 -10.71 2.58
C MET A 509 -4.54 -10.97 3.17
N CYS A 510 -4.25 -12.22 3.56
CA CYS A 510 -3.00 -12.61 4.23
C CYS A 510 -1.70 -12.02 3.64
N GLN A 511 -1.58 -11.86 2.32
CA GLN A 511 -0.37 -11.30 1.69
C GLN A 511 -0.07 -9.83 2.05
N TYR A 512 -0.99 -9.10 2.70
CA TYR A 512 -0.75 -7.74 3.20
C TYR A 512 -0.38 -7.70 4.69
N ILE A 513 -0.58 -8.78 5.45
CA ILE A 513 -0.27 -8.83 6.89
C ILE A 513 1.23 -8.56 7.14
N PRO A 514 2.18 -9.11 6.35
CA PRO A 514 3.60 -8.76 6.46
C PRO A 514 3.91 -7.28 6.26
N GLN A 515 3.19 -6.60 5.36
CA GLN A 515 3.38 -5.16 5.16
C GLN A 515 2.98 -4.39 6.42
N LEU A 516 1.74 -4.58 6.88
CA LEU A 516 1.17 -3.84 8.01
C LEU A 516 1.91 -4.10 9.33
N MET A 517 2.31 -5.35 9.58
CA MET A 517 3.08 -5.73 10.78
C MET A 517 4.51 -5.17 10.75
N MET A 518 5.14 -5.10 9.57
CA MET A 518 6.45 -4.48 9.39
C MET A 518 6.39 -2.94 9.53
N GLU A 519 5.30 -2.31 9.11
CA GLU A 519 5.05 -0.87 9.33
C GLU A 519 4.92 -0.56 10.82
N MET A 520 4.10 -1.31 11.56
CA MET A 520 4.00 -1.16 13.02
C MET A 520 5.34 -1.38 13.71
N LEU A 521 6.10 -2.43 13.34
CA LEU A 521 7.46 -2.66 13.85
C LEU A 521 8.38 -1.45 13.62
N CYS A 522 8.38 -0.88 12.42
CA CYS A 522 9.30 0.19 12.03
C CYS A 522 8.91 1.58 12.57
N ILE A 523 7.64 1.84 12.86
CA ILE A 523 7.21 3.08 13.52
C ILE A 523 7.57 3.05 15.02
N GLY A 524 7.46 1.88 15.67
CA GLY A 524 7.86 1.66 17.07
C GLY A 524 6.74 1.07 17.95
N SER A 525 7.01 0.99 19.26
CA SER A 525 6.10 0.46 20.29
C SER A 525 4.72 1.13 20.30
N ASP A 526 4.70 2.44 20.07
CA ASP A 526 3.52 3.29 20.23
C ASP A 526 2.50 3.09 19.09
N CYS A 527 2.91 2.39 18.02
CA CYS A 527 2.08 2.03 16.88
C CYS A 527 1.36 0.70 17.12
N THR A 528 0.29 0.74 17.91
CA THR A 528 -0.47 -0.45 18.36
C THR A 528 -1.37 -1.08 17.28
N SER A 529 -1.59 -0.39 16.16
CA SER A 529 -2.42 -0.88 15.06
C SER A 529 -2.09 -0.19 13.73
N ALA A 530 -2.53 -0.81 12.63
CA ALA A 530 -2.41 -0.29 11.27
C ALA A 530 -3.80 -0.18 10.62
N VAL A 531 -4.06 0.93 9.96
CA VAL A 531 -5.30 1.22 9.23
C VAL A 531 -5.10 0.89 7.75
N MET A 532 -5.85 -0.09 7.24
CA MET A 532 -5.91 -0.39 5.82
C MET A 532 -7.14 0.24 5.15
N VAL A 533 -6.92 1.11 4.16
CA VAL A 533 -7.96 1.73 3.35
C VAL A 533 -8.06 1.00 2.00
N ARG A 534 -9.16 0.28 1.77
CA ARG A 534 -9.40 -0.43 0.50
C ARG A 534 -10.43 0.32 -0.35
N GLN A 535 -9.96 1.25 -1.15
CA GLN A 535 -10.80 2.13 -1.97
C GLN A 535 -11.02 1.61 -3.40
N THR A 536 -12.22 1.88 -3.93
CA THR A 536 -12.62 1.60 -5.32
C THR A 536 -13.11 2.88 -6.01
N ALA A 537 -13.07 2.90 -7.35
CA ALA A 537 -13.59 4.04 -8.13
C ALA A 537 -15.10 4.31 -7.91
N THR A 538 -15.90 3.24 -7.83
CA THR A 538 -17.38 3.37 -7.97
C THR A 538 -18.20 2.97 -6.76
N ASN A 539 -17.66 2.21 -5.81
CA ASN A 539 -18.42 1.67 -4.67
C ASN A 539 -18.14 2.43 -3.37
N GLY A 540 -16.96 3.06 -3.29
CA GLY A 540 -16.46 3.74 -2.09
C GLY A 540 -15.25 2.99 -1.53
N SER A 541 -15.09 3.03 -0.21
CA SER A 541 -13.95 2.48 0.50
C SER A 541 -14.35 1.64 1.71
N LEU A 542 -13.59 0.60 2.00
CA LEU A 542 -13.55 -0.01 3.34
C LEU A 542 -12.42 0.63 4.13
N ILE A 543 -12.64 0.85 5.43
CA ILE A 543 -11.61 1.21 6.39
C ILE A 543 -11.52 0.05 7.39
N LEU A 544 -10.37 -0.58 7.45
CA LEU A 544 -10.07 -1.74 8.29
C LEU A 544 -8.97 -1.36 9.27
N ARG A 545 -9.03 -1.83 10.51
CA ARG A 545 -7.90 -1.81 11.45
C ARG A 545 -7.35 -3.22 11.60
N VAL A 546 -6.03 -3.35 11.61
CA VAL A 546 -5.30 -4.57 11.98
C VAL A 546 -4.54 -4.27 13.26
N HIS A 547 -4.76 -5.05 14.31
CA HIS A 547 -4.04 -4.89 15.57
C HIS A 547 -2.62 -5.46 15.46
N ARG A 548 -1.67 -4.82 16.16
CA ARG A 548 -0.31 -5.32 16.34
C ARG A 548 -0.30 -6.68 17.03
N ASP A 549 0.61 -7.54 16.64
CA ASP A 549 0.82 -8.86 17.24
C ASP A 549 2.32 -9.15 17.33
N GLU A 550 2.88 -9.06 18.55
CA GLU A 550 4.33 -9.21 18.74
C GLU A 550 4.80 -10.63 18.40
N THR A 551 4.03 -11.67 18.74
CA THR A 551 4.34 -13.06 18.39
C THR A 551 4.46 -13.25 16.88
N TRP A 552 3.57 -12.62 16.10
CA TRP A 552 3.65 -12.64 14.64
C TRP A 552 4.87 -11.85 14.13
N ILE A 553 5.20 -10.72 14.76
CA ILE A 553 6.37 -9.89 14.42
C ILE A 553 7.70 -10.61 14.75
N GLU A 554 7.78 -11.33 15.87
CA GLU A 554 8.92 -12.17 16.24
C GLU A 554 9.15 -13.28 15.22
N GLU A 555 8.10 -14.04 14.85
CA GLU A 555 8.20 -15.04 13.78
C GLU A 555 8.60 -14.40 12.44
N MET A 556 8.01 -13.25 12.07
CA MET A 556 8.41 -12.53 10.85
C MET A 556 9.91 -12.21 10.86
N THR A 557 10.45 -11.61 11.93
CA THR A 557 11.87 -11.24 11.98
C THR A 557 12.78 -12.47 11.95
N TYR A 558 12.37 -13.58 12.57
CA TYR A 558 13.06 -14.88 12.46
C TYR A 558 13.08 -15.40 11.00
N TRP A 559 11.93 -15.47 10.32
CA TRP A 559 11.85 -15.99 8.94
C TRP A 559 12.53 -15.08 7.91
N LEU A 560 12.44 -13.75 8.07
CA LEU A 560 13.20 -12.80 7.23
C LEU A 560 14.71 -12.91 7.48
N GLY A 561 15.15 -13.00 8.74
CA GLY A 561 16.55 -13.19 9.12
C GLY A 561 17.12 -14.50 8.57
N ARG A 562 16.30 -15.55 8.57
CA ARG A 562 16.61 -16.84 7.96
C ARG A 562 16.75 -16.75 6.44
N PHE A 563 15.79 -16.13 5.74
CA PHE A 563 15.85 -15.93 4.29
C PHE A 563 17.14 -15.22 3.89
N HIS A 564 17.51 -14.17 4.63
CA HIS A 564 18.74 -13.44 4.39
C HIS A 564 19.99 -14.30 4.60
N LYS A 565 20.04 -15.11 5.67
CA LYS A 565 21.17 -15.99 6.00
C LYS A 565 21.32 -17.20 5.07
N GLU A 566 20.22 -17.83 4.66
CA GLU A 566 20.27 -19.07 3.87
C GLU A 566 20.42 -18.82 2.37
N PHE A 567 19.90 -17.70 1.85
CA PHE A 567 19.89 -17.41 0.41
C PHE A 567 20.76 -16.19 0.06
N VAL A 568 20.46 -15.03 0.65
CA VAL A 568 21.11 -13.75 0.28
C VAL A 568 22.61 -13.75 0.62
N GLN A 569 22.98 -13.99 1.89
CA GLN A 569 24.37 -14.05 2.35
C GLN A 569 25.20 -15.13 1.64
N ARG A 570 24.57 -16.21 1.18
CA ARG A 570 25.26 -17.31 0.47
C ARG A 570 25.38 -17.09 -1.04
N GLY A 571 24.70 -16.09 -1.61
CA GLY A 571 24.60 -15.90 -3.06
C GLY A 571 23.84 -17.03 -3.77
N ILE A 572 22.98 -17.76 -3.04
CA ILE A 572 22.20 -18.89 -3.56
C ILE A 572 20.75 -18.44 -3.73
N PRO A 573 20.17 -18.47 -4.94
CA PRO A 573 18.75 -18.13 -5.13
C PRO A 573 17.84 -19.14 -4.41
N PRO A 574 16.72 -18.69 -3.81
CA PRO A 574 15.79 -19.58 -3.11
C PRO A 574 15.12 -20.56 -4.07
N PRO A 575 15.03 -21.87 -3.75
CA PRO A 575 14.24 -22.83 -4.51
C PRO A 575 12.73 -22.69 -4.25
N ASP A 576 11.89 -23.23 -5.12
CA ASP A 576 10.44 -23.30 -4.94
C ASP A 576 10.06 -23.89 -3.57
N ASN A 577 9.11 -23.26 -2.88
CA ASN A 577 8.62 -23.61 -1.55
C ASN A 577 9.74 -23.74 -0.49
N PHE A 578 10.75 -22.87 -0.53
CA PHE A 578 11.99 -22.97 0.27
C PHE A 578 11.84 -23.32 1.76
N PHE A 579 10.82 -22.81 2.48
CA PHE A 579 10.55 -23.14 3.90
C PHE A 579 9.62 -24.35 4.15
N LEU A 580 9.08 -24.99 3.10
CA LEU A 580 8.23 -26.19 3.19
C LEU A 580 8.88 -27.44 2.58
N ALA A 581 9.65 -27.25 1.51
CA ALA A 581 10.38 -28.32 0.82
C ALA A 581 11.77 -28.55 1.40
N GLY A 582 12.47 -27.49 1.81
CA GLY A 582 13.79 -27.54 2.45
C GLY A 582 13.74 -27.48 3.98
N GLY A 583 14.92 -27.57 4.62
CA GLY A 583 15.09 -27.40 6.05
C GLY A 583 14.84 -28.65 6.90
N ASP A 584 15.04 -28.50 8.22
CA ASP A 584 14.79 -29.54 9.21
C ASP A 584 13.28 -29.87 9.34
N PRO A 585 12.87 -31.07 9.79
CA PRO A 585 11.46 -31.31 10.13
C PRO A 585 10.85 -30.29 11.09
N SER A 586 11.59 -29.83 12.10
CA SER A 586 11.10 -28.83 13.08
C SER A 586 10.89 -27.45 12.47
N ASP A 587 11.79 -27.00 11.58
CA ASP A 587 11.64 -25.75 10.83
C ASP A 587 10.36 -25.75 9.99
N ARG A 588 10.10 -26.86 9.29
CA ARG A 588 8.90 -27.01 8.45
C ARG A 588 7.61 -27.14 9.26
N GLU A 589 7.69 -27.51 10.53
CA GLU A 589 6.55 -27.46 11.46
C GLU A 589 6.33 -26.03 11.97
N ARG A 590 7.39 -25.34 12.41
CA ARG A 590 7.34 -23.93 12.82
C ARG A 590 6.81 -23.03 11.71
N TYR A 591 7.26 -23.20 10.46
CA TYR A 591 6.74 -22.40 9.35
C TYR A 591 5.25 -22.67 9.07
N ARG A 592 4.76 -23.91 9.22
CA ARG A 592 3.32 -24.21 9.15
C ARG A 592 2.53 -23.58 10.31
N ALA A 593 3.11 -23.50 11.50
CA ALA A 593 2.54 -22.75 12.62
C ALA A 593 2.46 -21.25 12.30
N PHE A 594 3.51 -20.63 11.74
CA PHE A 594 3.51 -19.23 11.31
C PHE A 594 2.49 -18.92 10.20
N LEU A 595 2.33 -19.81 9.21
CA LEU A 595 1.26 -19.71 8.21
C LEU A 595 -0.13 -19.81 8.87
N SER A 596 -0.29 -20.67 9.88
CA SER A 596 -1.55 -20.83 10.62
C SER A 596 -1.87 -19.62 11.49
N LEU A 597 -0.86 -19.05 12.18
CA LEU A 597 -0.96 -17.79 12.92
C LEU A 597 -1.35 -16.63 12.00
N THR A 598 -0.79 -16.57 10.78
CA THR A 598 -1.19 -15.58 9.76
C THR A 598 -2.68 -15.71 9.37
N LYS A 599 -3.22 -16.94 9.34
CA LYS A 599 -4.66 -17.18 9.17
C LYS A 599 -5.49 -16.89 10.43
N GLU A 600 -4.89 -16.85 11.60
CA GLU A 600 -5.53 -16.36 12.82
C GLU A 600 -5.65 -14.84 12.81
N ILE A 601 -4.57 -14.10 12.50
CA ILE A 601 -4.59 -12.64 12.32
C ILE A 601 -5.71 -12.23 11.35
N GLU A 602 -5.84 -12.91 10.19
CA GLU A 602 -6.90 -12.67 9.18
C GLU A 602 -8.35 -12.80 9.72
N ARG A 603 -8.53 -13.53 10.83
CA ARG A 603 -9.84 -13.88 11.41
C ARG A 603 -10.15 -13.15 12.72
N SER A 604 -9.15 -12.87 13.56
CA SER A 604 -9.35 -12.41 14.94
C SER A 604 -8.77 -11.03 15.25
N LYS A 605 -7.81 -10.53 14.45
CA LYS A 605 -7.12 -9.24 14.69
C LYS A 605 -7.52 -8.12 13.71
N ILE A 606 -8.58 -8.32 12.93
CA ILE A 606 -9.06 -7.36 11.92
C ILE A 606 -10.45 -6.83 12.29
N GLU A 607 -10.54 -5.52 12.47
CA GLU A 607 -11.76 -4.77 12.76
C GLU A 607 -12.22 -4.01 11.49
N LEU A 608 -13.51 -4.13 11.13
CA LEU A 608 -14.12 -3.25 10.11
C LEU A 608 -14.60 -1.97 10.79
N LEU A 609 -13.89 -0.86 10.54
CA LEU A 609 -14.20 0.44 11.13
C LEU A 609 -15.36 1.15 10.45
N GLU A 610 -15.42 1.10 9.11
CA GLU A 610 -16.42 1.80 8.30
C GLU A 610 -16.46 1.28 6.85
N HIS A 611 -17.64 1.34 6.24
CA HIS A 611 -17.81 1.20 4.80
C HIS A 611 -18.28 2.52 4.20
N VAL A 612 -17.33 3.38 3.85
CA VAL A 612 -17.59 4.72 3.28
C VAL A 612 -18.20 4.56 1.88
N PRO A 613 -19.49 4.88 1.65
CA PRO A 613 -20.09 4.72 0.34
C PRO A 613 -19.55 5.76 -0.64
N ASN A 614 -19.46 5.44 -1.94
CA ASN A 614 -18.84 6.30 -2.96
C ASN A 614 -19.31 7.77 -2.96
N ARG A 615 -20.58 8.04 -2.61
CA ARG A 615 -21.15 9.40 -2.53
C ARG A 615 -20.56 10.25 -1.39
N SER A 616 -19.92 9.62 -0.40
CA SER A 616 -19.29 10.24 0.77
C SER A 616 -17.77 10.35 0.65
N VAL A 617 -17.16 9.75 -0.38
CA VAL A 617 -15.74 9.91 -0.68
C VAL A 617 -15.53 11.30 -1.28
N GLN A 618 -14.71 12.15 -0.64
CA GLN A 618 -14.30 13.43 -1.23
C GLN A 618 -13.42 13.16 -2.45
N ARG A 619 -13.77 13.76 -3.60
CA ARG A 619 -13.13 13.56 -4.91
C ARG A 619 -13.28 14.83 -5.73
N ALA A 620 -12.30 15.16 -6.57
CA ALA A 620 -12.37 16.31 -7.47
C ALA A 620 -13.60 16.27 -8.40
N ILE A 621 -14.06 17.44 -8.85
CA ILE A 621 -15.31 17.59 -9.61
C ILE A 621 -15.04 18.46 -10.84
N ALA A 622 -15.50 18.07 -12.03
CA ALA A 622 -15.43 18.95 -13.20
C ALA A 622 -16.43 20.13 -13.10
N ARG A 623 -16.10 21.29 -13.68
CA ARG A 623 -17.08 22.36 -13.92
C ARG A 623 -18.20 21.88 -14.86
N HIS A 624 -19.37 22.52 -14.78
CA HIS A 624 -20.57 22.18 -15.57
C HIS A 624 -20.31 22.08 -17.08
N PRO A 625 -21.02 21.21 -17.83
CA PRO A 625 -21.66 19.94 -17.46
C PRO A 625 -20.81 18.74 -17.94
N VAL A 626 -19.47 18.90 -17.96
CA VAL A 626 -18.55 17.94 -18.60
C VAL A 626 -18.65 16.58 -17.92
N SER A 627 -18.59 15.50 -18.71
CA SER A 627 -18.90 14.17 -18.18
C SER A 627 -17.81 13.69 -17.23
N ASN A 628 -18.15 13.54 -15.94
CA ASN A 628 -17.31 12.92 -14.92
C ASN A 628 -17.23 11.38 -15.09
N ASP A 629 -17.08 10.90 -16.32
CA ASP A 629 -17.00 9.47 -16.67
C ASP A 629 -15.60 8.90 -16.52
N LEU A 630 -15.52 7.59 -16.28
CA LEU A 630 -14.29 6.85 -15.97
C LEU A 630 -13.44 6.48 -17.21
N PHE A 631 -13.87 6.89 -18.40
CA PHE A 631 -13.14 6.75 -19.66
C PHE A 631 -13.13 8.09 -20.40
N LEU A 632 -12.02 8.38 -21.09
CA LEU A 632 -11.86 9.62 -21.87
C LEU A 632 -12.16 9.45 -23.38
N ASP A 633 -12.23 8.20 -23.87
CA ASP A 633 -12.66 7.74 -25.20
C ASP A 633 -13.11 6.26 -25.10
#